data_AF-A0A6B2TEH6-F1
#
_entry.id   AF-A0A6B2TEH6-F1
#
_cell.length_a   1.000
_cell.length_b   1.000
_cell.length_c   1.000
_cell.angle_alpha   90.00
_cell.angle_beta   90.00
_cell.angle_gamma   90.00
#
_symmetry.space_group_name_H-M   'P 1'
#
loop_
_entity.id
_entity.type
_entity.pdbx_description
1 polymer ?
#
loop_
_entity_poly.entity_id
_entity_poly.type
_entity_poly.pdbx_seq_one_letter_code
_entity_poly.pdbx_strand_id
1 'polypeptide(L)'
;MASPSDAQPITRVPRTGLPAQAVVVGDPGRAETVAALLADAKEVSYHREYRTFTGDWHGTPVVVSSHGVGAPGALLLFQELAAAGVRTFLRLGTAGAIRPGVRDGDLVI
;
A
#
# COMPACT_ATOMS: atom_id res chain seq x y z
N MET A 1 -22.70 5.19 -3.62
CA MET A 1 -21.96 3.94 -3.85
C MET A 1 -21.43 3.98 -5.26
N ALA A 2 -20.12 3.81 -5.46
CA ALA A 2 -19.55 3.73 -6.80
C ALA A 2 -20.12 2.51 -7.54
N SER A 3 -20.40 2.65 -8.83
CA SER A 3 -20.91 1.56 -9.65
C SER A 3 -19.89 0.40 -9.67
N PRO A 4 -20.30 -0.88 -9.80
CA PRO A 4 -19.36 -1.99 -10.01
C PRO A 4 -18.37 -1.77 -11.17
N SER A 5 -18.67 -0.85 -12.10
CA SER A 5 -17.78 -0.42 -13.17
C SER A 5 -16.59 0.42 -12.72
N ASP A 6 -16.62 1.05 -11.55
CA ASP A 6 -15.72 2.17 -11.20
C ASP A 6 -14.54 1.75 -10.31
N ALA A 7 -14.56 0.52 -9.80
CA ALA A 7 -13.53 -0.04 -8.93
C ALA A 7 -12.73 -1.15 -9.64
N GLN A 8 -11.50 -1.34 -9.20
CA GLN A 8 -10.65 -2.45 -9.59
C GLN A 8 -11.22 -3.78 -9.05
N PRO A 9 -11.08 -4.89 -9.80
CA PRO A 9 -11.78 -6.14 -9.50
C PRO A 9 -11.32 -6.82 -8.20
N ILE A 10 -10.04 -6.69 -7.80
CA ILE A 10 -9.46 -7.46 -6.69
C ILE A 10 -9.36 -6.62 -5.42
N THR A 11 -8.80 -5.43 -5.49
CA THR A 11 -8.51 -4.57 -4.34
C THR A 11 -9.66 -3.59 -4.02
N ARG A 12 -10.60 -3.45 -4.96
CA ARG A 12 -11.73 -2.51 -4.91
C ARG A 12 -11.33 -1.04 -4.80
N VAL A 13 -10.07 -0.68 -5.09
CA VAL A 13 -9.66 0.72 -5.23
C VAL A 13 -10.27 1.34 -6.50
N PRO A 14 -10.35 2.68 -6.62
CA PRO A 14 -10.81 3.33 -7.85
C PRO A 14 -9.97 2.94 -9.06
N ARG A 15 -10.57 2.91 -10.25
CA ARG A 15 -9.84 2.62 -11.50
C ARG A 15 -8.81 3.68 -11.89
N THR A 16 -8.96 4.91 -11.40
CA THR A 16 -8.08 6.07 -11.67
C THR A 16 -8.14 7.04 -10.49
N GLY A 17 -7.25 8.03 -10.46
CA GLY A 17 -7.31 9.17 -9.52
C GLY A 17 -6.61 8.96 -8.17
N LEU A 18 -5.87 7.87 -7.99
CA LEU A 18 -5.00 7.73 -6.83
C LEU A 18 -3.73 8.60 -6.99
N PRO A 19 -3.13 9.06 -5.86
CA PRO A 19 -1.82 9.68 -5.86
C PRO A 19 -0.74 8.86 -6.57
N ALA A 20 0.30 9.53 -7.08
CA ALA A 20 1.37 8.87 -7.81
C ALA A 20 2.34 8.09 -6.90
N GLN A 21 2.42 8.43 -5.61
CA GLN A 21 3.33 7.82 -4.64
C GLN A 21 2.58 6.83 -3.76
N ALA A 22 3.13 5.63 -3.59
CA ALA A 22 2.60 4.62 -2.68
C ALA A 22 3.66 4.04 -1.74
N VAL A 23 3.31 3.91 -0.47
CA VAL A 23 4.00 3.06 0.51
C VAL A 23 3.20 1.76 0.64
N VAL A 24 3.85 0.64 0.34
CA VAL A 24 3.19 -0.68 0.35
C VAL A 24 3.78 -1.56 1.44
N VAL A 25 2.92 -2.23 2.21
CA VAL A 25 3.28 -3.08 3.34
C VAL A 25 2.68 -4.48 3.19
N GLY A 26 3.18 -5.46 3.93
CA GLY A 26 2.60 -6.82 3.90
C GLY A 26 1.27 -6.91 4.65
N ASP A 27 1.27 -6.47 5.90
CA ASP A 27 0.17 -6.66 6.86
C ASP A 27 -0.86 -5.50 6.77
N PRO A 28 -2.18 -5.79 6.64
CA PRO A 28 -3.25 -4.79 6.73
C PRO A 28 -3.22 -3.93 8.00
N GLY A 29 -2.87 -4.49 9.15
CA GLY A 29 -2.74 -3.74 10.40
C GLY A 29 -1.55 -2.77 10.37
N ARG A 30 -0.48 -3.13 9.66
CA ARG A 30 0.63 -2.19 9.41
C ARG A 30 0.21 -1.07 8.46
N ALA A 31 -0.65 -1.34 7.48
CA ALA A 31 -1.13 -0.30 6.55
C ALA A 31 -1.93 0.77 7.31
N GLU A 32 -2.81 0.35 8.22
CA GLU A 32 -3.54 1.26 9.12
C GLU A 32 -2.59 2.05 10.02
N THR A 33 -1.60 1.38 10.63
CA THR A 33 -0.60 2.03 11.49
C THR A 33 0.19 3.10 10.73
N VAL A 34 0.62 2.83 9.50
CA VAL A 34 1.35 3.79 8.65
C VAL A 34 0.42 4.92 8.19
N ALA A 35 -0.83 4.60 7.82
CA ALA A 35 -1.81 5.59 7.38
C ALA A 35 -2.16 6.60 8.48
N ALA A 36 -2.14 6.18 9.75
CA ALA A 36 -2.36 7.06 10.90
C ALA A 36 -1.30 8.17 11.06
N LEU A 37 -0.16 8.07 10.35
CA LEU A 37 0.87 9.12 10.31
C LEU A 37 0.58 10.20 9.26
N LEU A 38 -0.36 9.97 8.35
CA LEU A 38 -0.72 10.91 7.30
C LEU A 38 -1.72 11.96 7.80
N ALA A 39 -1.59 13.19 7.29
CA ALA A 39 -2.66 14.19 7.42
C ALA A 39 -3.85 13.82 6.52
N ASP A 40 -5.07 14.07 7.00
CA ASP A 40 -6.32 13.80 6.29
C ASP A 40 -6.44 12.36 5.75
N ALA A 41 -5.92 11.39 6.51
CA ALA A 41 -5.95 9.98 6.16
C ALA A 41 -7.39 9.46 5.99
N LYS A 42 -7.65 8.78 4.88
CA LYS A 42 -8.96 8.17 4.54
C LYS A 42 -8.76 6.76 4.05
N GLU A 43 -9.55 5.83 4.57
CA GLU A 43 -9.63 4.47 4.02
C GLU A 43 -10.38 4.53 2.68
N VAL A 44 -9.74 4.05 1.63
CA VAL A 44 -10.28 3.99 0.26
C VAL A 44 -11.00 2.69 0.02
N SER A 45 -10.38 1.58 0.43
CA SER A 45 -10.97 0.24 0.33
C SER A 45 -10.33 -0.71 1.33
N TYR A 46 -11.10 -1.71 1.74
CA TYR A 46 -10.59 -2.88 2.42
C TYR A 46 -11.28 -4.14 1.87
N HIS A 47 -10.55 -4.93 1.10
CA HIS A 47 -11.06 -6.16 0.52
C HIS A 47 -9.96 -7.23 0.50
N ARG A 48 -10.25 -8.40 1.08
CA ARG A 48 -9.27 -9.46 1.35
C ARG A 48 -8.11 -8.95 2.20
N GLU A 49 -6.87 -9.21 1.81
CA GLU A 49 -5.65 -8.70 2.42
C GLU A 49 -5.28 -7.28 1.97
N TYR A 50 -6.05 -6.66 1.07
CA TYR A 50 -5.75 -5.34 0.49
C TYR A 50 -6.52 -4.25 1.21
N ARG A 51 -5.85 -3.54 2.12
CA ARG A 51 -6.37 -2.39 2.86
C ARG A 51 -5.62 -1.15 2.41
N THR A 52 -6.32 -0.24 1.75
CA THR A 52 -5.75 0.93 1.07
C THR A 52 -6.27 2.22 1.68
N PHE A 53 -5.35 3.14 1.92
CA PHE A 53 -5.60 4.47 2.44
C PHE A 53 -4.98 5.52 1.50
N THR A 54 -5.51 6.73 1.56
CA THR A 54 -4.88 7.93 1.02
C THR A 54 -4.73 8.98 2.11
N GLY A 55 -3.77 9.87 1.96
CA GLY A 55 -3.57 11.02 2.83
C GLY A 55 -2.45 11.90 2.32
N ASP A 56 -2.03 12.85 3.14
CA ASP A 56 -0.93 13.76 2.85
C ASP A 56 0.25 13.51 3.81
N TRP A 57 1.46 13.47 3.24
CA TRP A 57 2.72 13.43 3.97
C TRP A 57 3.53 14.68 3.63
N HIS A 58 3.49 15.69 4.50
CA HIS A 58 4.23 16.95 4.35
C HIS A 58 4.03 17.62 2.97
N GLY A 59 2.78 17.71 2.51
CA GLY A 59 2.41 18.29 1.21
C GLY A 59 2.54 17.31 0.03
N THR A 60 2.87 16.04 0.30
CA THR A 60 2.91 14.98 -0.71
C THR A 60 1.69 14.05 -0.55
N PRO A 61 0.77 14.01 -1.53
CA PRO A 61 -0.30 13.02 -1.54
C PRO A 61 0.28 11.60 -1.67
N VAL A 62 -0.11 10.70 -0.77
CA VAL A 62 0.44 9.34 -0.71
C VAL A 62 -0.69 8.31 -0.58
N VAL A 63 -0.51 7.18 -1.25
CA VAL A 63 -1.26 5.94 -1.01
C VAL A 63 -0.51 5.09 0.01
N VAL A 64 -1.22 4.51 0.99
CA VAL A 64 -0.69 3.44 1.85
C VAL A 64 -1.52 2.20 1.63
N SER A 65 -0.91 1.06 1.29
CA SER A 65 -1.67 -0.16 0.99
C SER A 65 -1.00 -1.45 1.43
N SER A 66 -1.79 -2.40 1.93
CA SER A 66 -1.31 -3.76 2.22
C SER A 66 -1.43 -4.69 1.01
N HIS A 67 -0.44 -5.58 0.85
CA HIS A 67 -0.36 -6.52 -0.28
C HIS A 67 -0.33 -7.99 0.13
N GLY A 68 -0.46 -8.30 1.42
CA GLY A 68 -0.38 -9.65 1.96
C GLY A 68 1.00 -10.30 1.83
N VAL A 69 1.02 -11.63 1.94
CA VAL A 69 2.24 -12.45 1.83
C VAL A 69 2.33 -13.07 0.45
N GLY A 70 3.52 -13.00 -0.14
CA GLY A 70 3.85 -13.68 -1.40
C GLY A 70 3.73 -12.80 -2.63
N ALA A 71 4.59 -13.09 -3.62
CA ALA A 71 4.68 -12.32 -4.85
C ALA A 71 3.39 -12.33 -5.70
N PRO A 72 2.65 -13.45 -5.85
CA PRO A 72 1.45 -13.46 -6.69
C PRO A 72 0.36 -12.51 -6.20
N GLY A 73 0.05 -12.50 -4.90
CA GLY A 73 -0.93 -11.58 -4.31
C GLY A 73 -0.46 -10.13 -4.40
N ALA A 74 0.82 -9.87 -4.11
CA ALA A 74 1.36 -8.53 -4.21
C ALA A 74 1.34 -7.96 -5.63
N LEU A 75 1.55 -8.81 -6.65
CA LEU A 75 1.46 -8.40 -8.05
C LEU A 75 0.07 -7.87 -8.41
N LEU A 76 -1.00 -8.48 -7.88
CA LEU A 76 -2.38 -8.03 -8.10
C LEU A 76 -2.59 -6.62 -7.55
N LEU A 77 -2.12 -6.35 -6.32
CA LEU A 77 -2.15 -5.01 -5.75
C LEU A 77 -1.39 -4.02 -6.64
N PHE A 78 -0.14 -4.33 -6.99
CA PHE A 78 0.72 -3.39 -7.70
C PHE A 78 0.17 -3.04 -9.08
N GLN A 79 -0.39 -4.03 -9.80
CA GLN A 79 -1.02 -3.80 -11.08
C GLN A 79 -2.25 -2.90 -10.97
N GLU A 80 -3.12 -3.14 -10.00
CA GLU A 80 -4.34 -2.35 -9.81
C GLU A 80 -4.05 -0.93 -9.32
N LEU A 81 -3.07 -0.76 -8.42
CA LEU A 81 -2.59 0.56 -8.00
C LEU A 81 -1.95 1.34 -9.15
N ALA A 82 -1.14 0.67 -9.98
CA ALA A 82 -0.52 1.29 -11.13
C ALA A 82 -1.56 1.76 -12.16
N ALA A 83 -2.58 0.93 -12.42
CA ALA A 83 -3.71 1.30 -13.26
C ALA A 83 -4.50 2.49 -12.65
N ALA A 84 -4.60 2.55 -11.32
CA ALA A 84 -5.28 3.62 -10.60
C ALA A 84 -4.52 4.96 -10.54
N GLY A 85 -3.26 5.01 -10.98
CA GLY A 85 -2.48 6.23 -11.09
C GLY A 85 -1.13 6.21 -10.35
N VAL A 86 -0.87 5.19 -9.52
CA VAL A 86 0.40 5.07 -8.79
C VAL A 86 1.56 4.81 -9.76
N ARG A 87 2.67 5.50 -9.58
CA ARG A 87 3.88 5.39 -10.41
C ARG A 87 5.14 5.05 -9.62
N THR A 88 5.17 5.40 -8.34
CA THR A 88 6.30 5.16 -7.46
C THR A 88 5.86 4.33 -6.27
N PHE A 89 6.56 3.22 -6.04
CA PHE A 89 6.27 2.29 -4.95
C PHE A 89 7.48 2.20 -4.02
N LEU A 90 7.25 2.41 -2.72
CA LEU A 90 8.21 2.12 -1.66
C LEU A 90 7.66 0.95 -0.84
N ARG A 91 8.36 -0.19 -0.85
CA ARG A 91 7.95 -1.34 -0.03
C ARG A 91 8.55 -1.24 1.37
N LEU A 92 7.68 -1.08 2.38
CA LEU A 92 8.03 -1.13 3.79
C LEU A 92 7.71 -2.53 4.36
N GLY A 93 8.75 -3.36 4.45
CA GLY A 93 8.65 -4.77 4.80
C GLY A 93 9.42 -5.17 6.05
N THR A 94 9.39 -6.46 6.33
CA THR A 94 10.28 -7.14 7.28
C THR A 94 11.03 -8.22 6.51
N ALA A 95 12.27 -8.52 6.91
CA ALA A 95 13.09 -9.56 6.30
C ALA A 95 13.99 -10.19 7.37
N GLY A 96 14.39 -11.45 7.13
CA GLY A 96 15.47 -12.07 7.89
C GLY A 96 16.84 -11.65 7.33
N ALA A 97 17.85 -11.62 8.20
CA ALA A 97 19.23 -11.32 7.81
C ALA A 97 20.03 -12.59 7.47
N ILE A 98 20.78 -12.55 6.36
CA ILE A 98 21.77 -13.58 5.99
C ILE A 98 23.22 -13.10 6.14
N ARG A 99 23.40 -11.78 6.33
CA ARG A 99 24.71 -11.16 6.52
C ARG A 99 25.02 -11.09 8.01
N PRO A 100 26.19 -11.59 8.46
CA PRO A 100 26.64 -11.39 9.83
C PRO A 100 26.70 -9.91 10.21
N GLY A 101 26.32 -9.60 11.45
CA GLY A 101 26.35 -8.23 11.98
C GLY A 101 25.08 -7.41 11.76
N VAL A 102 24.15 -7.86 10.90
CA VAL A 102 22.79 -7.31 10.83
C VAL A 102 21.94 -7.96 11.94
N ARG A 103 21.31 -7.14 12.77
CA ARG A 103 20.57 -7.56 13.98
C ARG A 103 19.08 -7.33 13.81
N ASP A 104 18.29 -7.99 14.64
CA ASP A 104 16.84 -7.75 14.72
C ASP A 104 16.57 -6.29 15.06
N GLY A 105 15.71 -5.65 14.28
CA GLY A 105 15.38 -4.22 14.40
C GLY A 105 16.23 -3.29 13.56
N ASP A 106 17.31 -3.76 12.94
CA ASP A 106 18.09 -2.93 12.00
C ASP A 106 17.26 -2.59 10.74
N LEU A 107 17.41 -1.35 10.26
CA LEU A 107 16.83 -0.89 9.01
C LEU A 107 17.80 -1.16 7.85
N VAL A 108 17.29 -1.74 6.77
CA VAL A 108 18.04 -2.02 5.53
C VAL A 108 17.31 -1.37 4.35
N ILE A 109 18.05 -0.67 3.50
CA ILE A 109 17.57 0.01 2.29
C ILE A 109 18.24 -0.61 1.07
#